data_AF-A0A814L036-F1
#
_entry.id   AF-A0A814L036-F1
#
_cell.length_a   1.000
_cell.length_b   1.000
_cell.length_c   1.000
_cell.angle_alpha   90.00
_cell.angle_beta   90.00
_cell.angle_gamma   90.00
#
_symmetry.space_group_name_H-M   'P 1'
#
loop_
_entity.id
_entity.type
_entity.pdbx_description
1 polymer ?
#
loop_
_entity_poly.entity_id
_entity_poly.type
_entity_poly.pdbx_seq_one_letter_code
_entity_poly.pdbx_strand_id
1 'polypeptide(L)'
;MQSLFILNSSKIINSNIRLSSSSIKPSIISRIRNIIHHYWLGSKLLYQNYKSVQQIRKKDINSLTRHEYLTLEQFHYDIRVGAPFVLLFLLPIIGYSAPIIAFIAPKYLPSTLIMPKQKVAFIKDDARASSLIIDSLIEFSQKQYNYENIHGIISIMQFIDQVSKSSDRFKMLMSSIPLYSSLFTKYINLSLLDRKHLLLIHKSVLHSSFIADYILTNYSIEYDLEMWQHRILIDDKRIINVNKLSQYELVSSLYSRGIYLHVNHMGKVLQYEQMNNLNKFEKKKSKNLNEYINIDEYIINDWKELLHKWIQIHDQVSKTNRISTSFLVHITPLLVN
;
A
#
# COMPACT_ATOMS: atom_id res chain seq x y z
N MET A 1 22.58 -5.82 38.02
CA MET A 1 23.96 -6.34 37.93
C MET A 1 24.43 -6.19 36.49
N GLN A 2 25.64 -5.68 36.32
CA GLN A 2 26.28 -5.21 35.09
C GLN A 2 26.80 -6.35 34.21
N SER A 3 26.79 -6.17 32.89
CA SER A 3 27.82 -6.62 31.93
C SER A 3 27.39 -6.18 30.51
N LEU A 4 27.82 -5.04 29.95
CA LEU A 4 29.11 -4.81 29.26
C LEU A 4 29.48 -5.92 28.26
N PHE A 5 29.18 -5.69 26.98
CA PHE A 5 29.99 -6.20 25.87
C PHE A 5 30.43 -5.02 24.99
N ILE A 6 31.71 -4.71 25.13
CA ILE A 6 32.51 -3.83 24.28
C ILE A 6 33.05 -4.71 23.15
N LEU A 7 32.90 -4.27 21.90
CA LEU A 7 33.85 -4.62 20.84
C LEU A 7 34.32 -3.34 20.17
N ASN A 8 35.52 -2.93 20.59
CA ASN A 8 36.41 -2.05 19.86
C ASN A 8 36.95 -2.79 18.62
N SER A 9 36.86 -2.17 17.46
CA SER A 9 37.93 -2.28 16.46
C SER A 9 38.17 -0.88 15.89
N SER A 10 39.43 -0.46 15.95
CA SER A 10 39.88 0.88 15.62
C SER A 10 40.72 0.85 14.34
N LYS A 11 40.69 2.00 13.66
CA LYS A 11 41.69 2.60 12.77
C LYS A 11 41.58 2.45 11.23
N ILE A 12 41.20 3.60 10.67
CA ILE A 12 41.87 4.38 9.60
C ILE A 12 41.88 3.79 8.19
N ILE A 13 41.00 4.33 7.35
CA ILE A 13 41.39 4.80 6.01
C ILE A 13 40.89 6.24 5.86
N ASN A 14 41.83 7.17 5.78
CA ASN A 14 41.60 8.54 5.33
C ASN A 14 41.12 8.50 3.87
N SER A 15 39.91 8.99 3.61
CA SER A 15 39.58 9.53 2.29
C SER A 15 39.06 10.96 2.49
N ASN A 16 39.89 11.91 2.06
CA ASN A 16 39.51 13.29 1.86
C ASN A 16 38.26 13.36 0.97
N ILE A 17 37.09 13.59 1.57
CA ILE A 17 35.90 14.01 0.83
C ILE A 17 35.66 15.46 1.18
N ARG A 18 36.14 16.36 0.31
CA ARG A 18 35.63 17.72 0.21
C ARG A 18 34.14 17.64 -0.13
N LEU A 19 33.27 17.63 0.88
CA LEU A 19 31.86 17.94 0.73
C LEU A 19 31.69 19.46 0.65
N SER A 20 32.02 20.03 -0.51
CA SER A 20 31.64 21.39 -0.87
C SER A 20 30.94 21.39 -2.23
N SER A 21 29.69 20.93 -2.24
CA SER A 21 28.69 21.51 -3.12
C SER A 21 27.57 22.00 -2.24
N SER A 22 27.62 23.29 -1.89
CA SER A 22 26.47 24.01 -1.38
C SER A 22 25.32 23.83 -2.37
N SER A 23 24.37 22.95 -2.05
CA SER A 23 23.17 22.78 -2.86
C SER A 23 22.36 24.07 -2.73
N ILE A 24 22.59 25.01 -3.65
CA ILE A 24 21.82 26.26 -3.74
C ILE A 24 20.35 25.85 -3.81
N LYS A 25 19.58 26.20 -2.77
CA LYS A 25 18.15 25.92 -2.74
C LYS A 25 17.54 26.51 -4.01
N PRO A 26 16.80 25.74 -4.81
CA PRO A 26 16.26 26.24 -6.07
C PRO A 26 15.36 27.45 -5.80
N SER A 27 15.47 28.46 -6.67
CA SER A 27 14.60 29.64 -6.65
C SER A 27 13.12 29.25 -6.56
N ILE A 28 12.31 30.07 -5.89
CA ILE A 28 10.86 29.85 -5.76
C ILE A 28 10.21 29.64 -7.13
N ILE A 29 10.64 30.42 -8.14
CA ILE A 29 10.14 30.32 -9.51
C ILE A 29 10.46 28.94 -10.12
N SER A 30 11.67 28.43 -9.92
CA SER A 30 12.03 27.11 -10.46
C SER A 30 11.29 25.98 -9.74
N ARG A 31 11.01 26.12 -8.44
CA ARG A 31 10.16 25.19 -7.69
C ARG A 31 8.73 25.16 -8.23
N ILE A 32 8.12 26.32 -8.44
CA ILE A 32 6.78 26.43 -9.02
C ILE A 32 6.76 25.84 -10.43
N ARG A 33 7.74 26.19 -11.27
CA ARG A 33 7.85 25.64 -12.63
C ARG A 33 7.95 24.11 -12.61
N ASN A 34 8.76 23.54 -11.72
CA ASN A 34 8.90 22.09 -11.60
C ASN A 34 7.60 21.41 -11.16
N ILE A 35 6.83 22.04 -10.27
CA ILE A 35 5.52 21.52 -9.83
C ILE A 35 4.51 21.54 -10.99
N ILE A 36 4.38 22.67 -11.69
CA ILE A 36 3.48 22.80 -12.85
C ILE A 36 3.86 21.79 -13.93
N HIS A 37 5.16 21.68 -14.22
CA HIS A 37 5.68 20.75 -15.21
C HIS A 37 5.39 19.29 -14.85
N HIS A 38 5.54 18.92 -13.57
CA HIS A 38 5.17 17.59 -13.07
C HIS A 38 3.69 17.29 -13.31
N TYR A 39 2.78 18.21 -12.95
CA TYR A 39 1.35 18.02 -13.19
C TYR A 39 1.00 17.93 -14.67
N TRP A 40 1.68 18.71 -15.52
CA TRP A 40 1.53 18.60 -16.97
C TRP A 40 1.93 17.22 -17.51
N LEU A 41 3.07 16.68 -17.07
CA LEU A 41 3.51 15.34 -17.44
C LEU A 41 2.57 14.25 -16.89
N GLY A 42 2.14 14.37 -15.64
CA GLY A 42 1.20 13.42 -15.04
C GLY A 42 -0.17 13.41 -15.74
N SER A 43 -0.65 14.55 -16.23
CA SER A 43 -1.86 14.64 -17.04
C SER A 43 -1.70 13.96 -18.41
N LYS A 44 -0.53 14.09 -19.05
CA LYS A 44 -0.22 13.36 -20.29
C LYS A 44 -0.19 11.85 -20.06
N LEU A 45 0.42 11.41 -18.95
CA LEU A 45 0.46 10.00 -18.58
C LEU A 45 -0.95 9.46 -18.30
N LEU A 46 -1.79 10.22 -17.60
CA LEU A 46 -3.19 9.84 -17.37
C LEU A 46 -3.97 9.68 -18.68
N TYR A 47 -3.76 10.58 -19.63
CA TYR A 47 -4.37 10.50 -20.96
C TYR A 47 -3.85 9.31 -21.78
N GLN A 48 -2.57 8.95 -21.65
CA GLN A 48 -2.04 7.73 -22.26
C GLN A 48 -2.69 6.48 -21.63
N ASN A 49 -2.80 6.43 -20.30
CA ASN A 49 -3.47 5.33 -19.59
C ASN A 49 -4.94 5.19 -20.03
N TYR A 50 -5.64 6.31 -20.20
CA TYR A 50 -6.99 6.33 -20.77
C TYR A 50 -7.05 5.63 -22.13
N LYS A 51 -6.13 5.96 -23.06
CA LYS A 51 -6.08 5.30 -24.38
C LYS A 51 -5.86 3.79 -24.28
N SER A 52 -4.94 3.37 -23.41
CA SER A 52 -4.69 1.94 -23.16
C SER A 52 -5.93 1.24 -22.61
N VAL A 53 -6.63 1.87 -21.66
CA VAL A 53 -7.87 1.33 -21.10
C VAL A 53 -8.98 1.21 -22.14
N GLN A 54 -9.11 2.16 -23.07
CA GLN A 54 -10.10 2.05 -24.14
C GLN A 54 -9.84 0.87 -25.08
N GLN A 55 -8.59 0.44 -25.22
CA GLN A 55 -8.26 -0.79 -25.95
C GLN A 55 -8.57 -2.04 -25.12
N ILE A 56 -8.24 -2.02 -23.83
CA ILE A 56 -8.51 -3.10 -22.88
C ILE A 56 -10.02 -3.37 -22.74
N ARG A 57 -10.85 -2.32 -22.70
CA ARG A 57 -12.31 -2.42 -22.59
C ARG A 57 -13.00 -3.15 -23.73
N LYS A 58 -12.32 -3.35 -24.86
CA LYS A 58 -12.83 -4.13 -26.00
C LYS A 58 -12.62 -5.64 -25.84
N LYS A 59 -11.85 -6.06 -24.82
CA LYS A 59 -11.54 -7.46 -24.53
C LYS A 59 -12.45 -7.98 -23.40
N ASP A 60 -12.66 -9.29 -23.37
CA ASP A 60 -13.35 -9.94 -22.25
C ASP A 60 -12.50 -9.87 -20.98
N ILE A 61 -13.14 -9.61 -19.84
CA ILE A 61 -12.47 -9.47 -18.53
C ILE A 61 -11.63 -10.71 -18.16
N ASN A 62 -12.09 -11.90 -18.57
CA ASN A 62 -11.44 -13.18 -18.32
C ASN A 62 -10.23 -13.42 -19.24
N SER A 63 -10.14 -12.69 -20.36
CA SER A 63 -9.03 -12.79 -21.32
C SER A 63 -7.90 -11.79 -21.04
N LEU A 64 -8.09 -10.90 -20.07
CA LEU A 64 -7.09 -9.87 -19.75
C LEU A 64 -5.83 -10.49 -19.16
N THR A 65 -4.69 -10.05 -19.69
CA THR A 65 -3.41 -10.29 -19.03
C THR A 65 -3.41 -9.59 -17.66
N ARG A 66 -2.55 -10.06 -16.74
CA ARG A 66 -2.40 -9.43 -15.42
C ARG A 66 -2.09 -7.92 -15.54
N HIS A 67 -1.19 -7.55 -16.43
CA HIS A 67 -0.81 -6.15 -16.64
C HIS A 67 -1.98 -5.28 -17.12
N GLU A 68 -2.81 -5.79 -18.05
CA GLU A 68 -3.99 -5.07 -18.52
C GLU A 68 -5.03 -4.90 -17.42
N TYR A 69 -5.24 -5.95 -16.61
CA TYR A 69 -6.14 -5.85 -15.47
C TYR A 69 -5.67 -4.79 -14.47
N LEU A 70 -4.38 -4.81 -14.08
CA LEU A 70 -3.83 -3.81 -13.17
C LEU A 70 -3.91 -2.39 -13.75
N THR A 71 -3.71 -2.24 -15.06
CA THR A 71 -3.86 -0.94 -15.75
C THR A 71 -5.30 -0.45 -15.69
N LEU A 72 -6.28 -1.35 -15.89
CA LEU A 72 -7.70 -1.03 -15.79
C LEU A 72 -8.10 -0.61 -14.38
N GLU A 73 -7.69 -1.38 -13.37
CA GLU A 73 -7.97 -1.09 -11.95
C GLU A 73 -7.33 0.22 -11.51
N GLN A 74 -6.06 0.45 -11.87
CA GLN A 74 -5.37 1.70 -11.56
C GLN A 74 -6.07 2.90 -12.19
N PHE A 75 -6.53 2.79 -13.44
CA PHE A 75 -7.27 3.86 -14.09
C PHE A 75 -8.64 4.12 -13.44
N HIS A 76 -9.37 3.08 -13.05
CA HIS A 76 -10.63 3.24 -12.31
C HIS A 76 -10.42 3.95 -10.96
N TYR A 77 -9.34 3.60 -10.24
CA TYR A 77 -8.94 4.33 -9.05
C TYR A 77 -8.62 5.80 -9.37
N ASP A 78 -7.77 6.06 -10.37
CA ASP A 78 -7.35 7.41 -10.76
C ASP A 78 -8.55 8.31 -11.15
N ILE A 79 -9.54 7.76 -11.85
CA ILE A 79 -10.77 8.49 -12.19
C ILE A 79 -11.63 8.73 -10.95
N ARG A 80 -11.81 7.73 -10.08
CA ARG A 80 -12.62 7.87 -8.85
C ARG A 80 -12.09 8.99 -7.97
N VAL A 81 -10.76 9.02 -7.78
CA VAL A 81 -10.12 10.01 -6.93
C VAL A 81 -9.97 11.35 -7.65
N GLY A 82 -9.81 11.37 -8.99
CA GLY A 82 -9.71 12.59 -9.79
C GLY A 82 -11.04 13.31 -10.05
N ALA A 83 -12.17 12.59 -10.07
CA ALA A 83 -13.48 13.16 -10.42
C ALA A 83 -13.91 14.34 -9.51
N PRO A 84 -13.74 14.30 -8.19
CA PRO A 84 -13.98 15.46 -7.33
C PRO A 84 -13.19 16.70 -7.75
N PHE A 85 -11.92 16.55 -8.15
CA PHE A 85 -11.10 17.69 -8.57
C PHE A 85 -11.59 18.32 -9.87
N VAL A 86 -12.03 17.50 -10.84
CA VAL A 86 -12.64 18.00 -12.08
C VAL A 86 -13.89 18.82 -11.76
N LEU A 87 -14.72 18.34 -10.83
CA LEU A 87 -15.92 19.06 -10.40
C LEU A 87 -15.57 20.41 -9.75
N LEU A 88 -14.51 20.49 -8.93
CA LEU A 88 -14.06 21.75 -8.34
C LEU A 88 -13.71 22.79 -9.42
N PHE A 89 -13.04 22.39 -10.50
CA PHE A 89 -12.68 23.30 -11.59
C PHE A 89 -13.88 23.84 -12.38
N LEU A 90 -15.02 23.14 -12.37
CA LEU A 90 -16.26 23.63 -12.99
C LEU A 90 -16.94 24.73 -12.17
N LEU A 91 -16.57 24.91 -10.90
CA LEU A 91 -17.16 25.87 -9.98
C LEU A 91 -16.27 27.12 -9.89
N PRO A 92 -16.70 28.30 -10.39
CA PRO A 92 -15.84 29.47 -10.60
C PRO A 92 -15.06 29.97 -9.37
N ILE A 93 -15.61 29.83 -8.15
CA ILE A 93 -14.96 30.27 -6.90
C ILE A 93 -14.23 29.11 -6.21
N ILE A 94 -14.84 27.93 -6.22
CA ILE A 94 -14.32 26.74 -5.55
C ILE A 94 -13.10 26.16 -6.31
N GLY A 95 -13.01 26.34 -7.62
CA GLY A 95 -11.90 25.85 -8.44
C GLY A 95 -10.53 26.38 -8.00
N TYR A 96 -10.47 27.58 -7.42
CA TYR A 96 -9.24 28.13 -6.84
C TYR A 96 -8.74 27.36 -5.61
N SER A 97 -9.59 26.55 -4.97
CA SER A 97 -9.19 25.68 -3.86
C SER A 97 -8.49 24.40 -4.31
N ALA A 98 -8.63 23.99 -5.59
CA ALA A 98 -8.06 22.72 -6.07
C ALA A 98 -6.53 22.61 -5.88
N PRO A 99 -5.71 23.65 -6.14
CA PRO A 99 -4.28 23.61 -5.83
C PRO A 99 -3.98 23.46 -4.34
N ILE A 100 -4.80 24.04 -3.47
CA ILE A 100 -4.66 23.95 -2.00
C ILE A 100 -4.94 22.52 -1.56
N ILE A 101 -6.03 21.92 -2.06
CA ILE A 101 -6.41 20.53 -1.76
C ILE A 101 -5.33 19.57 -2.26
N ALA A 102 -4.80 19.78 -3.48
CA ALA A 102 -3.70 18.99 -4.03
C ALA A 102 -2.42 19.06 -3.17
N PHE A 103 -2.20 20.17 -2.46
CA PHE A 103 -1.06 20.35 -1.56
C PHE A 103 -1.27 19.66 -0.19
N ILE A 104 -2.48 19.74 0.37
CA ILE A 104 -2.81 19.17 1.70
C ILE A 104 -3.04 17.65 1.60
N ALA A 105 -3.68 17.19 0.53
CA ALA A 105 -4.08 15.81 0.32
C ALA A 105 -3.46 15.20 -0.94
N PRO A 106 -2.12 15.17 -1.08
CA PRO A 106 -1.48 14.70 -2.33
C PRO A 106 -1.73 13.21 -2.63
N LYS A 107 -2.11 12.40 -1.63
CA LYS A 107 -2.56 11.00 -1.84
C LYS A 107 -3.86 10.89 -2.63
N TYR A 108 -4.60 11.98 -2.77
CA TYR A 108 -5.91 12.06 -3.43
C TYR A 108 -5.80 12.60 -4.84
N LEU A 109 -4.60 12.62 -5.39
CA LEU A 109 -4.45 12.89 -6.79
C LEU A 109 -4.41 11.56 -7.52
N PRO A 110 -4.91 11.51 -8.78
CA PRO A 110 -4.57 10.44 -9.70
C PRO A 110 -3.10 10.03 -9.55
N SER A 111 -2.83 8.74 -9.56
CA SER A 111 -1.51 8.18 -9.28
C SER A 111 -0.40 8.79 -10.14
N THR A 112 -0.73 9.20 -11.36
CA THR A 112 0.15 9.87 -12.33
C THR A 112 0.56 11.29 -11.91
N LEU A 113 -0.27 11.96 -11.11
CA LEU A 113 -0.08 13.33 -10.61
C LEU A 113 0.64 13.37 -9.26
N ILE A 114 0.78 12.24 -8.56
CA ILE A 114 1.57 12.14 -7.33
C ILE A 114 3.05 12.39 -7.63
N MET A 115 3.72 13.24 -6.84
CA MET A 115 5.14 13.49 -7.04
C MET A 115 5.97 12.26 -6.61
N PRO A 116 6.99 11.83 -7.39
CA PRO A 116 7.78 10.66 -7.07
C PRO A 116 8.37 10.67 -5.65
N LYS A 117 8.86 11.84 -5.19
CA LYS A 117 9.44 12.04 -3.86
C LYS A 117 8.47 11.79 -2.69
N GLN A 118 7.16 11.77 -2.93
CA GLN A 118 6.15 11.57 -1.89
C GLN A 118 5.88 10.08 -1.60
N LYS A 119 6.26 9.17 -2.51
CA LYS A 119 5.95 7.73 -2.41
C LYS A 119 6.50 7.11 -1.13
N VAL A 120 7.74 7.41 -0.75
CA VAL A 120 8.34 6.89 0.50
C VAL A 120 7.56 7.31 1.74
N ALA A 121 7.17 8.60 1.83
CA ALA A 121 6.39 9.10 2.96
C ALA A 121 5.01 8.41 3.02
N PHE A 122 4.38 8.21 1.87
CA PHE A 122 3.07 7.57 1.79
C PHE A 122 3.08 6.14 2.31
N ILE A 123 4.06 5.33 1.89
CA ILE A 123 4.20 3.95 2.39
C ILE A 123 4.49 3.95 3.89
N LYS A 124 5.32 4.89 4.41
CA LYS A 124 5.57 4.98 5.87
C LYS A 124 4.29 5.27 6.65
N ASP A 125 3.46 6.17 6.17
CA ASP A 125 2.20 6.50 6.82
C ASP A 125 1.22 5.33 6.81
N ASP A 126 1.18 4.56 5.71
CA ASP A 126 0.30 3.38 5.61
C ASP A 126 0.83 2.21 6.44
N ALA A 127 2.16 2.02 6.48
CA ALA A 127 2.81 1.03 7.34
C ALA A 127 2.55 1.33 8.83
N ARG A 128 2.58 2.61 9.23
CA ARG A 128 2.21 3.02 10.59
C ARG A 128 0.74 2.73 10.88
N ALA A 129 -0.16 2.92 9.92
CA ALA A 129 -1.57 2.55 10.09
C ALA A 129 -1.72 1.03 10.27
N SER A 130 -1.02 0.24 9.45
CA SER A 130 -0.99 -1.22 9.53
C SER A 130 -0.51 -1.72 10.90
N SER A 131 0.56 -1.15 11.46
CA SER A 131 1.07 -1.56 12.78
C SER A 131 0.08 -1.31 13.92
N LEU A 132 -0.84 -0.35 13.79
CA LEU A 132 -1.85 -0.02 14.81
C LEU A 132 -3.09 -0.92 14.77
N ILE A 133 -3.25 -1.74 13.73
CA ILE A 133 -4.42 -2.62 13.58
C ILE A 133 -4.47 -3.64 14.71
N ILE A 134 -3.34 -4.25 15.10
CA ILE A 134 -3.31 -5.29 16.13
C ILE A 134 -3.74 -4.73 17.49
N ASP A 135 -3.17 -3.59 17.89
CA ASP A 135 -3.55 -2.94 19.16
C ASP A 135 -5.03 -2.56 19.16
N SER A 136 -5.52 -1.99 18.05
CA SER A 136 -6.92 -1.62 17.90
C SER A 136 -7.85 -2.85 17.90
N LEU A 137 -7.40 -3.99 17.38
CA LEU A 137 -8.14 -5.25 17.38
C LEU A 137 -8.24 -5.85 18.78
N ILE A 138 -7.16 -5.75 19.57
CA ILE A 138 -7.13 -6.16 20.97
C ILE A 138 -8.08 -5.28 21.79
N GLU A 139 -8.03 -3.96 21.60
CA GLU A 139 -8.94 -2.99 22.24
C GLU A 139 -10.42 -3.30 21.93
N PHE A 140 -10.73 -3.53 20.65
CA PHE A 140 -12.06 -3.95 20.20
C PHE A 140 -12.52 -5.26 20.86
N SER A 141 -11.64 -6.27 20.86
CA SER A 141 -11.91 -7.59 21.43
C SER A 141 -12.21 -7.51 22.93
N GLN A 142 -11.40 -6.76 23.69
CA GLN A 142 -11.62 -6.56 25.12
C GLN A 142 -12.96 -5.90 25.42
N LYS A 143 -13.34 -4.88 24.64
CA LYS A 143 -14.62 -4.20 24.77
C LYS A 143 -15.80 -5.14 24.51
N GLN A 144 -15.72 -5.95 23.44
CA GLN A 144 -16.79 -6.88 23.10
C GLN A 144 -16.95 -7.99 24.14
N TYR A 145 -15.84 -8.52 24.66
CA TYR A 145 -15.88 -9.52 25.73
C TYR A 145 -16.60 -9.00 26.98
N ASN A 146 -16.26 -7.79 27.44
CA ASN A 146 -16.85 -7.20 28.63
C ASN A 146 -18.37 -6.93 28.50
N TYR A 147 -18.87 -6.74 27.27
CA TYR A 147 -20.28 -6.44 27.03
C TYR A 147 -21.12 -7.70 26.78
N GLU A 148 -20.59 -8.69 26.06
CA GLU A 148 -21.38 -9.83 25.56
C GLU A 148 -20.91 -11.21 26.05
N ASN A 149 -19.84 -11.31 26.85
CA ASN A 149 -19.25 -12.57 27.34
C ASN A 149 -19.01 -13.61 26.22
N ILE A 150 -18.64 -13.16 25.02
CA ILE A 150 -18.44 -14.05 23.88
C ILE A 150 -17.14 -14.85 24.06
N HIS A 151 -17.26 -16.13 24.38
CA HIS A 151 -16.11 -17.05 24.53
C HIS A 151 -15.20 -17.14 23.30
N GLY A 152 -15.72 -16.94 22.09
CA GLY A 152 -14.92 -16.95 20.85
C GLY A 152 -13.88 -15.82 20.74
N ILE A 153 -14.13 -14.68 21.39
CA ILE A 153 -13.23 -13.52 21.36
C ILE A 153 -11.92 -13.81 22.13
N ILE A 154 -12.00 -14.53 23.25
CA ILE A 154 -10.80 -14.95 24.01
C ILE A 154 -9.88 -15.78 23.12
N SER A 155 -10.44 -16.71 22.35
CA SER A 155 -9.65 -17.57 21.45
C SER A 155 -8.92 -16.75 20.40
N ILE A 156 -9.58 -15.73 19.84
CA ILE A 156 -8.96 -14.83 18.84
C ILE A 156 -7.83 -14.00 19.48
N MET A 157 -8.05 -13.43 20.67
CA MET A 157 -7.02 -12.67 21.38
C MET A 157 -5.79 -13.52 21.71
N GLN A 158 -6.01 -14.75 22.19
CA GLN A 158 -4.92 -15.70 22.46
C GLN A 158 -4.17 -16.07 21.18
N PHE A 159 -4.87 -16.25 20.07
CA PHE A 159 -4.25 -16.50 18.79
C PHE A 159 -3.38 -15.34 18.33
N ILE A 160 -3.87 -14.10 18.38
CA ILE A 160 -3.11 -12.92 18.00
C ILE A 160 -1.83 -12.80 18.86
N ASP A 161 -1.97 -12.99 20.18
CA ASP A 161 -0.84 -12.98 21.12
C ASP A 161 0.19 -14.07 20.80
N GLN A 162 -0.26 -15.30 20.54
CA GLN A 162 0.63 -16.41 20.17
C GLN A 162 1.33 -16.16 18.82
N VAL A 163 0.61 -15.67 17.81
CA VAL A 163 1.20 -15.39 16.48
C VAL A 163 2.22 -14.28 16.61
N SER A 164 1.89 -13.19 17.32
CA SER A 164 2.80 -12.05 17.45
C SER A 164 4.11 -12.39 18.17
N LYS A 165 4.09 -13.34 19.11
CA LYS A 165 5.26 -13.77 19.90
C LYS A 165 6.07 -14.90 19.28
N SER A 166 5.52 -15.63 18.32
CA SER A 166 6.17 -16.79 17.72
C SER A 166 7.35 -16.40 16.84
N SER A 167 8.43 -17.19 16.84
CA SER A 167 9.53 -17.05 15.86
C SER A 167 9.17 -17.64 14.50
N ASP A 168 8.24 -18.61 14.45
CA ASP A 168 7.74 -19.26 13.23
C ASP A 168 6.27 -18.91 13.00
N ARG A 169 6.00 -17.61 12.89
CA ARG A 169 4.65 -17.04 12.78
C ARG A 169 3.88 -17.57 11.58
N PHE A 170 4.56 -17.74 10.45
CA PHE A 170 3.92 -18.18 9.22
C PHE A 170 3.40 -19.62 9.34
N LYS A 171 4.23 -20.55 9.82
CA LYS A 171 3.80 -21.94 10.03
C LYS A 171 2.63 -22.01 11.01
N MET A 172 2.71 -21.24 12.09
CA MET A 172 1.64 -21.17 13.09
C MET A 172 0.35 -20.59 12.52
N LEU A 173 0.44 -19.53 11.71
CA LEU A 173 -0.71 -18.94 11.03
C LEU A 173 -1.35 -19.94 10.07
N MET A 174 -0.56 -20.60 9.21
CA MET A 174 -1.04 -21.58 8.23
C MET A 174 -1.79 -22.75 8.86
N SER A 175 -1.27 -23.32 9.95
CA SER A 175 -1.97 -24.41 10.66
C SER A 175 -3.27 -23.95 11.32
N SER A 176 -3.37 -22.66 11.64
CA SER A 176 -4.45 -22.07 12.42
C SER A 176 -5.59 -21.51 11.55
N ILE A 177 -5.36 -21.27 10.25
CA ILE A 177 -6.36 -20.71 9.32
C ILE A 177 -7.73 -21.42 9.38
N PRO A 178 -7.84 -22.76 9.32
CA PRO A 178 -9.15 -23.42 9.31
C PRO A 178 -9.99 -23.11 10.54
N LEU A 179 -9.36 -22.99 11.71
CA LEU A 179 -10.03 -22.65 12.95
C LEU A 179 -10.36 -21.15 13.01
N TYR A 180 -9.36 -20.28 12.85
CA TYR A 180 -9.52 -18.86 13.17
C TYR A 180 -10.18 -18.04 12.07
N SER A 181 -10.06 -18.41 10.79
CA SER A 181 -10.77 -17.71 9.71
C SER A 181 -12.30 -17.74 9.91
N SER A 182 -12.84 -18.82 10.48
CA SER A 182 -14.25 -18.93 10.83
C SER A 182 -14.63 -18.05 12.02
N LEU A 183 -13.78 -17.98 13.05
CA LEU A 183 -13.98 -17.17 14.25
C LEU A 183 -13.95 -15.68 13.93
N PHE A 184 -13.02 -15.23 13.09
CA PHE A 184 -12.96 -13.84 12.65
C PHE A 184 -14.21 -13.44 11.86
N THR A 185 -14.70 -14.27 10.94
CA THR A 185 -15.96 -13.98 10.25
C THR A 185 -17.16 -13.93 11.19
N LYS A 186 -17.17 -14.78 12.23
CA LYS A 186 -18.30 -14.86 13.15
C LYS A 186 -18.32 -13.72 14.17
N TYR A 187 -17.16 -13.33 14.69
CA TYR A 187 -17.05 -12.46 15.87
C TYR A 187 -16.37 -11.12 15.59
N ILE A 188 -15.65 -10.99 14.48
CA ILE A 188 -14.91 -9.79 14.09
C ILE A 188 -15.24 -9.48 12.61
N ASN A 189 -16.51 -9.61 12.23
CA ASN A 189 -16.96 -9.21 10.90
C ASN A 189 -16.77 -7.69 10.72
N LEU A 190 -16.51 -7.23 9.50
CA LEU A 190 -16.36 -5.79 9.19
C LEU A 190 -17.51 -4.96 9.72
N SER A 191 -18.74 -5.45 9.64
CA SER A 191 -19.95 -4.76 10.13
C SER A 191 -20.04 -4.65 11.66
N LEU A 192 -19.26 -5.45 12.40
CA LEU A 192 -19.20 -5.41 13.86
C LEU A 192 -18.07 -4.49 14.36
N LEU A 193 -17.11 -4.14 13.49
CA LEU A 193 -15.95 -3.34 13.86
C LEU A 193 -16.37 -1.90 14.16
N ASP A 194 -15.70 -1.30 15.14
CA ASP A 194 -15.88 0.12 15.38
C ASP A 194 -15.29 0.96 14.23
N ARG A 195 -15.80 2.19 14.09
CA ARG A 195 -15.37 3.09 13.01
C ARG A 195 -13.87 3.36 13.04
N LYS A 196 -13.28 3.49 14.24
CA LYS A 196 -11.85 3.73 14.43
C LYS A 196 -11.02 2.61 13.82
N HIS A 197 -11.39 1.36 14.09
CA HIS A 197 -10.72 0.17 13.57
C HIS A 197 -10.92 0.02 12.06
N LEU A 198 -12.14 0.24 11.56
CA LEU A 198 -12.45 0.25 10.12
C LEU A 198 -11.60 1.27 9.35
N LEU A 199 -11.43 2.48 9.88
CA LEU A 199 -10.60 3.51 9.26
C LEU A 199 -9.11 3.17 9.26
N LEU A 200 -8.60 2.55 10.33
CA LEU A 200 -7.21 2.07 10.38
C LEU A 200 -6.93 1.02 9.31
N ILE A 201 -7.82 0.04 9.23
CA ILE A 201 -7.82 -0.99 8.19
C ILE A 201 -7.83 -0.35 6.81
N HIS A 202 -8.81 0.53 6.55
CA HIS A 202 -8.99 1.17 5.26
C HIS A 202 -7.77 2.00 4.85
N LYS A 203 -7.18 2.73 5.81
CA LYS A 203 -5.93 3.46 5.58
C LYS A 203 -4.77 2.53 5.24
N SER A 204 -4.67 1.36 5.86
CA SER A 204 -3.57 0.42 5.64
C SER A 204 -3.63 -0.29 4.29
N VAL A 205 -4.81 -0.58 3.73
CA VAL A 205 -4.92 -1.38 2.48
C VAL A 205 -5.42 -0.60 1.27
N LEU A 206 -6.15 0.50 1.48
CA LEU A 206 -6.69 1.37 0.44
C LEU A 206 -6.03 2.74 0.39
N HIS A 207 -5.04 2.99 1.26
CA HIS A 207 -4.21 4.20 1.28
C HIS A 207 -5.02 5.50 1.45
N SER A 208 -6.16 5.43 2.15
CA SER A 208 -7.03 6.59 2.36
C SER A 208 -6.41 7.68 3.24
N SER A 209 -6.83 8.93 3.02
CA SER A 209 -6.57 10.12 3.86
C SER A 209 -7.66 10.36 4.88
N PHE A 210 -7.35 11.39 5.69
CA PHE A 210 -8.23 12.12 6.57
C PHE A 210 -9.65 12.37 6.04
N ILE A 211 -9.87 12.58 4.73
CA ILE A 211 -11.22 12.88 4.23
C ILE A 211 -12.15 11.67 4.42
N ALA A 212 -11.62 10.43 4.39
CA ALA A 212 -12.39 9.24 4.70
C ALA A 212 -12.99 9.31 6.12
N ASP A 213 -12.24 9.87 7.07
CA ASP A 213 -12.67 10.03 8.45
C ASP A 213 -13.94 10.90 8.57
N TYR A 214 -14.13 11.86 7.65
CA TYR A 214 -15.24 12.82 7.67
C TYR A 214 -16.37 12.51 6.70
N ILE A 215 -16.08 11.97 5.51
CA ILE A 215 -17.06 11.82 4.44
C ILE A 215 -17.63 10.40 4.36
N LEU A 216 -16.81 9.38 4.58
CA LEU A 216 -17.26 8.01 4.34
C LEU A 216 -18.10 7.50 5.51
N THR A 217 -19.22 6.86 5.19
CA THR A 217 -20.01 6.10 6.17
C THR A 217 -19.33 4.77 6.47
N ASN A 218 -19.66 4.12 7.58
CA ASN A 218 -19.13 2.78 7.88
C ASN A 218 -19.46 1.78 6.77
N TYR A 219 -20.70 1.79 6.28
CA TYR A 219 -21.11 0.98 5.13
C TYR A 219 -20.24 1.20 3.89
N SER A 220 -19.87 2.46 3.58
CA SER A 220 -18.99 2.76 2.46
C SER A 220 -17.58 2.20 2.65
N ILE A 221 -17.04 2.28 3.88
CA ILE A 221 -15.71 1.76 4.23
C ILE A 221 -15.71 0.23 4.13
N GLU A 222 -16.72 -0.42 4.68
CA GLU A 222 -16.91 -1.87 4.61
C GLU A 222 -16.98 -2.35 3.16
N TYR A 223 -17.83 -1.70 2.35
CA TYR A 223 -17.95 -2.01 0.92
C TYR A 223 -16.61 -1.85 0.17
N ASP A 224 -15.87 -0.77 0.41
CA ASP A 224 -14.58 -0.56 -0.24
C ASP A 224 -13.55 -1.65 0.15
N LEU A 225 -13.59 -2.14 1.40
CA LEU A 225 -12.75 -3.25 1.88
C LEU A 225 -13.13 -4.61 1.28
N GLU A 226 -14.42 -4.90 1.16
CA GLU A 226 -14.89 -6.10 0.46
C GLU A 226 -14.47 -6.08 -1.02
N MET A 227 -14.63 -4.93 -1.68
CA MET A 227 -14.20 -4.74 -3.06
C MET A 227 -12.68 -4.84 -3.20
N TRP A 228 -11.92 -4.34 -2.23
CA TRP A 228 -10.47 -4.53 -2.17
C TRP A 228 -10.10 -6.00 -2.13
N GLN A 229 -10.70 -6.79 -1.25
CA GLN A 229 -10.43 -8.22 -1.14
C GLN A 229 -10.70 -8.93 -2.46
N HIS A 230 -11.84 -8.63 -3.08
CA HIS A 230 -12.20 -9.23 -4.35
C HIS A 230 -11.13 -8.96 -5.42
N ARG A 231 -10.61 -7.73 -5.51
CA ARG A 231 -9.53 -7.39 -6.45
C ARG A 231 -8.24 -8.14 -6.14
N ILE A 232 -7.86 -8.23 -4.86
CA ILE A 232 -6.66 -8.96 -4.43
C ILE A 232 -6.77 -10.46 -4.77
N LEU A 233 -7.95 -11.07 -4.57
CA LEU A 233 -8.18 -12.47 -4.92
C LEU A 233 -7.97 -12.72 -6.42
N ILE A 234 -8.49 -11.82 -7.26
CA ILE A 234 -8.31 -11.94 -8.70
C ILE A 234 -6.83 -11.76 -9.07
N ASP A 235 -6.11 -10.79 -8.48
CA ASP A 235 -4.67 -10.60 -8.75
C ASP A 235 -3.84 -11.80 -8.27
N ASP A 236 -4.11 -12.35 -7.08
CA ASP A 236 -3.42 -13.53 -6.54
C ASP A 236 -3.56 -14.73 -7.49
N LYS A 237 -4.75 -14.97 -8.06
CA LYS A 237 -4.97 -16.03 -9.06
C LYS A 237 -4.22 -15.80 -10.37
N ARG A 238 -3.87 -14.55 -10.70
CA ARG A 238 -3.11 -14.19 -11.90
C ARG A 238 -1.60 -14.22 -11.69
N ILE A 239 -1.11 -14.29 -10.45
CA ILE A 239 0.31 -14.45 -10.14
C ILE A 239 0.66 -15.94 -10.20
N ILE A 240 1.13 -16.39 -11.37
CA ILE A 240 1.54 -17.79 -11.57
C ILE A 240 2.88 -18.09 -10.89
N ASN A 241 3.83 -17.14 -10.95
CA ASN A 241 5.16 -17.32 -10.37
C ASN A 241 5.72 -15.99 -9.87
N VAL A 242 5.85 -15.88 -8.55
CA VAL A 242 6.41 -14.70 -7.84
C VAL A 242 7.84 -14.38 -8.30
N ASN A 243 8.65 -15.38 -8.67
CA ASN A 243 10.03 -15.18 -9.09
C ASN A 243 10.17 -14.48 -10.45
N LYS A 244 9.11 -14.47 -11.26
CA LYS A 244 9.10 -13.80 -12.57
C LYS A 244 8.65 -12.34 -12.51
N LEU A 245 8.19 -11.87 -11.35
CA LEU A 245 7.74 -10.49 -11.18
C LEU A 245 8.92 -9.53 -11.25
N SER A 246 8.74 -8.40 -11.94
CA SER A 246 9.66 -7.28 -11.83
C SER A 246 9.67 -6.71 -10.40
N GLN A 247 10.73 -5.99 -10.03
CA GLN A 247 10.82 -5.35 -8.71
C GLN A 247 9.63 -4.43 -8.44
N TYR A 248 9.19 -3.67 -9.44
CA TYR A 248 8.02 -2.82 -9.33
C TYR A 248 6.74 -3.63 -9.10
N GLU A 249 6.49 -4.68 -9.90
CA GLU A 249 5.30 -5.52 -9.72
C GLU A 249 5.29 -6.19 -8.36
N LEU A 250 6.44 -6.67 -7.88
CA LEU A 250 6.58 -7.29 -6.56
C LEU A 250 6.21 -6.30 -5.44
N VAL A 251 6.82 -5.11 -5.45
CA VAL A 251 6.54 -4.05 -4.46
C VAL A 251 5.10 -3.57 -4.55
N SER A 252 4.57 -3.36 -5.75
CA SER A 252 3.18 -2.94 -5.98
C SER A 252 2.19 -4.00 -5.47
N SER A 253 2.49 -5.28 -5.69
CA SER A 253 1.67 -6.40 -5.20
C SER A 253 1.62 -6.43 -3.68
N LEU A 254 2.78 -6.32 -3.00
CA LEU A 254 2.83 -6.25 -1.55
C LEU A 254 2.12 -5.00 -1.00
N TYR A 255 2.38 -3.84 -1.60
CA TYR A 255 1.79 -2.56 -1.19
C TYR A 255 0.27 -2.59 -1.28
N SER A 256 -0.30 -3.08 -2.39
CA SER A 256 -1.75 -3.22 -2.57
C SER A 256 -2.40 -4.19 -1.58
N ARG A 257 -1.63 -5.12 -0.99
CA ARG A 257 -2.10 -6.07 0.04
C ARG A 257 -1.95 -5.51 1.46
N GLY A 258 -1.41 -4.30 1.63
CA GLY A 258 -1.11 -3.75 2.95
C GLY A 258 0.06 -4.45 3.66
N ILE A 259 0.98 -5.05 2.91
CA ILE A 259 2.17 -5.74 3.43
C ILE A 259 3.38 -4.81 3.28
N TYR A 260 4.03 -4.46 4.40
CA TYR A 260 4.99 -3.36 4.48
C TYR A 260 6.37 -3.76 5.00
N LEU A 261 7.22 -4.38 4.16
CA LEU A 261 8.59 -4.75 4.55
C LEU A 261 9.64 -3.90 3.83
N HIS A 262 10.71 -3.48 4.52
CA HIS A 262 11.76 -2.63 3.93
C HIS A 262 11.21 -1.35 3.30
N VAL A 263 10.33 -0.66 4.02
CA VAL A 263 9.49 0.47 3.53
C VAL A 263 10.25 1.53 2.73
N ASN A 264 11.49 1.87 3.14
CA ASN A 264 12.31 2.83 2.40
C ASN A 264 12.64 2.33 0.98
N HIS A 265 12.98 1.06 0.84
CA HIS A 265 13.31 0.43 -0.44
C HIS A 265 12.08 0.28 -1.33
N MET A 266 10.94 -0.15 -0.76
CA MET A 266 9.66 -0.16 -1.48
C MET A 266 9.33 1.23 -2.05
N GLY A 267 9.49 2.27 -1.24
CA GLY A 267 9.21 3.65 -1.65
C GLY A 267 10.13 4.14 -2.76
N LYS A 268 11.42 3.77 -2.72
CA LYS A 268 12.37 4.05 -3.80
C LYS A 268 11.96 3.37 -5.11
N VAL A 269 11.58 2.09 -5.07
CA VAL A 269 11.13 1.35 -6.25
C VAL A 269 9.91 2.02 -6.89
N LEU A 270 8.87 2.36 -6.10
CA LEU A 270 7.69 3.06 -6.62
C LEU A 270 8.02 4.46 -7.14
N GLN A 271 8.93 5.19 -6.48
CA GLN A 271 9.39 6.50 -6.90
C GLN A 271 10.08 6.45 -8.27
N TYR A 272 10.96 5.47 -8.49
CA TYR A 272 11.69 5.32 -9.73
C TYR A 272 10.80 4.89 -10.89
N GLU A 273 9.86 3.96 -10.67
CA GLU A 273 8.92 3.57 -11.70
C GLU A 273 8.06 4.79 -12.13
N GLN A 274 7.60 5.60 -11.19
CA GLN A 274 6.89 6.85 -11.51
C GLN A 274 7.77 7.79 -12.35
N MET A 275 9.03 7.96 -11.95
CA MET A 275 9.97 8.84 -12.66
C MET A 275 10.21 8.35 -14.10
N ASN A 276 10.42 7.05 -14.29
CA ASN A 276 10.58 6.43 -15.60
C ASN A 276 9.35 6.66 -16.48
N ASN A 277 8.15 6.48 -15.93
CA ASN A 277 6.91 6.69 -16.65
C ASN A 277 6.71 8.15 -17.09
N LEU A 278 7.06 9.12 -16.23
CA LEU A 278 7.01 10.54 -16.57
C LEU A 278 8.06 10.92 -17.63
N ASN A 279 9.26 10.36 -17.54
CA ASN A 279 10.37 10.65 -18.45
C ASN A 279 10.15 10.14 -19.88
N LYS A 280 9.24 9.17 -20.10
CA LYS A 280 8.83 8.73 -21.46
C LYS A 280 8.35 9.89 -22.34
N PHE A 281 7.82 10.97 -21.74
CA PHE A 281 7.37 12.15 -22.45
C PHE A 281 8.46 13.22 -22.64
N GLU A 282 9.61 13.10 -21.97
CA GLU A 282 10.73 14.01 -22.07
C GLU A 282 11.79 13.46 -23.06
N LYS A 283 11.59 13.70 -24.36
CA LYS A 283 12.52 13.29 -25.44
C LYS A 283 13.98 13.79 -25.27
N LYS A 284 14.26 14.73 -24.34
CA LYS A 284 15.56 15.43 -24.20
C LYS A 284 16.41 15.01 -22.98
N LYS A 285 15.95 14.11 -22.11
CA LYS A 285 16.65 13.78 -20.85
C LYS A 285 17.06 12.30 -20.70
N SER A 286 16.91 11.47 -21.73
CA SER A 286 17.29 10.05 -21.66
C SER A 286 18.81 9.81 -21.52
N LYS A 287 19.66 10.82 -21.71
CA LYS A 287 21.12 10.66 -21.64
C LYS A 287 21.71 10.55 -20.23
N ASN A 288 20.97 10.89 -19.17
CA ASN A 288 21.48 10.85 -17.78
C ASN A 288 20.74 9.87 -16.85
N LEU A 289 19.89 8.98 -17.38
CA LEU A 289 18.95 8.20 -16.57
C LEU A 289 19.35 6.73 -16.34
N ASN A 290 20.65 6.46 -16.22
CA ASN A 290 21.16 5.13 -15.83
C ASN A 290 21.38 5.02 -14.32
N GLU A 291 20.63 5.75 -13.49
CA GLU A 291 20.51 5.39 -12.07
C GLU A 291 19.61 4.16 -11.98
N TYR A 292 20.21 2.98 -12.15
CA TYR A 292 19.56 1.75 -11.72
C TYR A 292 19.35 1.81 -10.22
N ILE A 293 18.13 1.54 -9.75
CA ILE A 293 17.96 1.27 -8.33
C ILE A 293 18.66 -0.06 -8.06
N ASN A 294 19.77 0.02 -7.31
CA ASN A 294 20.35 -1.16 -6.69
C ASN A 294 19.57 -1.44 -5.40
N ILE A 295 18.82 -2.55 -5.38
CA ILE A 295 18.20 -3.11 -4.18
C ILE A 295 18.95 -4.40 -3.88
N ASP A 296 19.39 -4.55 -2.64
CA ASP A 296 20.10 -5.75 -2.20
C ASP A 296 19.25 -7.00 -2.41
N GLU A 297 19.88 -8.08 -2.87
CA GLU A 297 19.19 -9.31 -3.24
C GLU A 297 18.40 -9.92 -2.08
N TYR A 298 18.90 -9.81 -0.85
CA TYR A 298 18.19 -10.30 0.34
C TYR A 298 16.83 -9.60 0.53
N ILE A 299 16.74 -8.28 0.27
CA ILE A 299 15.49 -7.51 0.37
C ILE A 299 14.49 -8.02 -0.65
N ILE A 300 14.95 -8.29 -1.88
CA ILE A 300 14.11 -8.83 -2.95
C ILE A 300 13.60 -10.22 -2.57
N ASN A 301 14.44 -11.05 -1.97
CA ASN A 301 14.07 -12.40 -1.53
C ASN A 301 13.04 -12.35 -0.40
N ASP A 302 13.19 -11.46 0.59
CA ASP A 302 12.19 -11.27 1.64
C ASP A 302 10.82 -10.88 1.06
N TRP A 303 10.79 -9.97 0.08
CA TRP A 303 9.56 -9.56 -0.60
C TRP A 303 8.91 -10.72 -1.37
N LYS A 304 9.72 -11.53 -2.07
CA LYS A 304 9.22 -12.71 -2.79
C LYS A 304 8.63 -13.73 -1.83
N GLU A 305 9.33 -14.01 -0.74
CA GLU A 305 8.89 -14.94 0.28
C GLU A 305 7.57 -14.49 0.90
N LEU A 306 7.45 -13.21 1.28
CA LEU A 306 6.22 -12.67 1.84
C LEU A 306 5.04 -12.74 0.87
N LEU A 307 5.24 -12.37 -0.40
CA LEU A 307 4.17 -12.45 -1.39
C LEU A 307 3.76 -13.91 -1.64
N HIS A 308 4.71 -14.83 -1.68
CA HIS A 308 4.42 -16.25 -1.83
C HIS A 308 3.60 -16.79 -0.64
N LYS A 309 4.02 -16.46 0.58
CA LYS A 309 3.34 -16.79 1.83
C LYS A 309 1.92 -16.22 1.88
N TRP A 310 1.75 -14.96 1.47
CA TRP A 310 0.42 -14.32 1.37
C TRP A 310 -0.51 -15.08 0.43
N ILE A 311 -0.05 -15.41 -0.78
CA ILE A 311 -0.87 -16.12 -1.78
C ILE A 311 -1.31 -17.48 -1.23
N GLN A 312 -0.44 -18.19 -0.52
CA GLN A 312 -0.79 -19.47 0.13
C GLN A 312 -1.87 -19.30 1.21
N ILE A 313 -1.73 -18.29 2.07
CA ILE A 313 -2.73 -17.97 3.10
C ILE A 313 -4.06 -17.64 2.46
N HIS A 314 -4.07 -16.77 1.45
CA HIS A 314 -5.30 -16.35 0.79
C HIS A 314 -5.98 -17.51 0.07
N ASP A 315 -5.23 -18.36 -0.63
CA ASP A 315 -5.77 -19.58 -1.25
C ASP A 315 -6.42 -20.49 -0.21
N GLN A 316 -5.75 -20.74 0.93
CA GLN A 316 -6.30 -21.56 2.01
C GLN A 316 -7.56 -20.94 2.63
N VAL A 317 -7.54 -19.63 2.92
CA VAL A 317 -8.72 -18.90 3.44
C VAL A 317 -9.87 -18.98 2.45
N SER A 318 -9.61 -18.84 1.15
CA SER A 318 -10.67 -18.90 0.12
C SER A 318 -11.34 -20.29 0.05
N LYS A 319 -10.61 -21.35 0.42
CA LYS A 319 -11.12 -22.74 0.51
C LYS A 319 -11.92 -22.99 1.77
N THR A 320 -11.48 -22.44 2.92
CA THR A 320 -12.14 -22.65 4.22
C THR A 320 -13.32 -21.72 4.42
N ASN A 321 -13.21 -20.48 3.95
CA ASN A 321 -14.20 -19.43 4.14
C ASN A 321 -14.13 -18.41 2.98
N ARG A 322 -14.95 -18.67 1.95
CA ARG A 322 -15.00 -17.87 0.71
C ARG A 322 -15.25 -16.37 0.91
N ILE A 323 -15.71 -15.94 2.08
CA ILE A 323 -16.19 -14.57 2.35
C ILE A 323 -15.44 -13.94 3.56
N SER A 324 -14.38 -14.55 4.10
CA SER A 324 -13.69 -13.94 5.26
C SER A 324 -12.85 -12.73 4.87
N THR A 325 -13.49 -11.56 4.80
CA THR A 325 -12.80 -10.30 4.52
C THR A 325 -12.03 -9.79 5.71
N SER A 326 -12.64 -9.92 6.89
CA SER A 326 -12.03 -9.51 8.13
C SER A 326 -10.72 -10.25 8.40
N PHE A 327 -10.68 -11.58 8.26
CA PHE A 327 -9.49 -12.34 8.65
C PHE A 327 -8.22 -11.85 7.94
N LEU A 328 -8.23 -11.77 6.60
CA LEU A 328 -7.06 -11.38 5.81
C LEU A 328 -6.55 -9.98 6.18
N VAL A 329 -7.47 -9.06 6.42
CA VAL A 329 -7.16 -7.67 6.70
C VAL A 329 -6.56 -7.49 8.10
N HIS A 330 -6.93 -8.33 9.07
CA HIS A 330 -6.34 -8.28 10.41
C HIS A 330 -5.00 -9.01 10.52
N ILE A 331 -4.70 -9.96 9.64
CA ILE A 331 -3.45 -10.74 9.71
C ILE A 331 -2.30 -10.11 8.92
N THR A 332 -2.55 -9.17 7.99
CA THR A 332 -1.49 -8.48 7.24
C THR A 332 -0.40 -7.90 8.13
N PRO A 333 -0.69 -7.26 9.29
CA PRO A 333 0.35 -6.73 10.17
C PRO A 333 1.13 -7.84 10.89
N LEU A 334 0.58 -9.04 11.03
CA LEU A 334 1.25 -10.18 11.67
C LEU A 334 2.28 -10.85 10.76
N LEU A 335 2.18 -10.62 9.45
CA LEU A 335 3.13 -11.15 8.46
C LEU A 335 4.44 -10.36 8.41
N VAL A 336 4.44 -9.16 8.97
CA VAL A 336 5.53 -8.19 8.85
C VAL A 336 5.92 -7.73 10.24
N ASN A 337 7.02 -8.27 10.77
CA ASN A 337 7.78 -7.65 11.87
C ASN A 337 9.10 -8.37 12.09
#